data_AF-A0A976L4T1-F1
#
_entry.id   AF-A0A976L4T1-F1
#
_cell.length_a   1.000
_cell.length_b   1.000
_cell.length_c   1.000
_cell.angle_alpha   90.00
_cell.angle_beta   90.00
_cell.angle_gamma   90.00
#
_symmetry.space_group_name_H-M   'P 1'
#
loop_
_entity.id
_entity.type
_entity.pdbx_description
1 polymer ?
#
loop_
_entity_poly.entity_id
_entity_poly.type
_entity_poly.pdbx_seq_one_letter_code
_entity_poly.pdbx_strand_id
1 'polypeptide(L)'
;MLGKLLMSNANNKIKTILIWAISLLLLGYALDFLQINPIIKRIATSSFTLVSLGWCLLAFSACYYFVDIKQHKSVFFFDVIGLNSIFIYLFFELLGGWLNHYINLLIGGLLSYTTLILPAISIISCLVVFAIEWGICYFLYQKKIFFRL
;
A
#
# COMPACT_ATOMS: atom_id res chain seq x y z
N MET A 1 9.52 -7.75 16.96
CA MET A 1 9.59 -6.90 18.18
C MET A 1 8.50 -5.84 18.21
N LEU A 2 8.27 -5.06 17.14
CA LEU A 2 7.17 -4.08 17.10
C LEU A 2 5.78 -4.66 17.39
N GLY A 3 5.45 -5.83 16.83
CA GLY A 3 4.17 -6.49 17.12
C GLY A 3 3.95 -6.79 18.61
N LYS A 4 5.00 -7.21 19.33
CA LYS A 4 4.93 -7.41 20.79
C LYS A 4 4.70 -6.09 21.54
N LEU A 5 5.28 -4.99 21.05
CA LEU A 5 5.09 -3.66 21.64
C LEU A 5 3.66 -3.15 21.45
N LEU A 6 3.01 -3.52 20.34
CA LEU A 6 1.58 -3.25 20.13
C LEU A 6 0.65 -4.11 20.99
N MET A 7 1.01 -5.37 21.21
CA MET A 7 0.25 -6.29 22.08
C MET A 7 0.44 -5.99 23.58
N SER A 8 1.50 -5.28 23.95
CA SER A 8 1.75 -4.81 25.31
C SER A 8 0.71 -3.78 25.77
N ASN A 9 0.41 -3.71 27.07
CA ASN A 9 -0.61 -2.80 27.62
C ASN A 9 -0.10 -1.35 27.86
N ALA A 10 0.90 -0.91 27.07
CA ALA A 10 1.53 0.39 27.24
C ALA A 10 0.63 1.55 26.77
N ASN A 11 0.48 2.60 27.59
CA ASN A 11 -0.39 3.75 27.29
C ASN A 11 0.15 4.72 26.20
N ASN A 12 1.39 4.54 25.71
CA ASN A 12 2.08 5.48 24.81
C ASN A 12 2.76 4.83 23.58
N LYS A 13 2.18 3.75 23.04
CA LYS A 13 2.77 2.94 21.95
C LYS A 13 3.20 3.77 20.74
N ILE A 14 2.32 4.65 20.27
CA ILE A 14 2.54 5.50 19.10
C ILE A 14 3.70 6.47 19.33
N LYS A 15 3.78 7.08 20.51
CA LYS A 15 4.89 8.00 20.85
C LYS A 15 6.23 7.26 20.82
N THR A 16 6.29 6.04 21.37
CA THR A 16 7.50 5.23 21.32
C THR A 16 7.90 4.89 19.88
N ILE A 17 6.96 4.48 19.03
CA ILE A 17 7.23 4.18 17.61
C ILE A 17 7.71 5.42 16.87
N LEU A 18 7.09 6.59 17.11
CA LEU A 18 7.50 7.86 16.52
C LEU A 18 8.92 8.27 16.93
N ILE A 19 9.26 8.16 18.21
CA ILE A 19 10.61 8.48 18.71
C ILE A 19 11.65 7.60 18.01
N TRP A 20 11.40 6.31 17.90
CA TRP A 20 12.29 5.40 17.17
C TRP A 20 12.37 5.73 15.68
N ALA A 21 11.24 6.03 15.04
CA ALA A 21 11.20 6.39 13.62
C ALA A 21 12.04 7.65 13.33
N ILE A 22 11.87 8.69 14.14
CA ILE A 22 12.61 9.95 14.02
C ILE A 22 14.09 9.74 14.32
N SER A 23 14.42 8.98 15.36
CA SER A 23 15.82 8.67 15.71
C SER A 23 16.53 7.91 14.58
N LEU A 24 15.87 6.93 13.97
CA LEU A 24 16.41 6.17 12.84
C LEU A 24 16.60 7.04 11.59
N LEU A 25 15.66 7.94 11.31
CA LEU A 25 15.80 8.90 10.19
C LEU A 25 16.97 9.85 10.43
N LEU A 26 17.07 10.44 11.63
CA LEU A 26 18.18 11.33 11.98
C LEU A 26 19.53 10.61 11.89
N LEU A 27 19.63 9.39 12.41
CA LEU A 27 20.85 8.59 12.32
C LEU A 27 21.19 8.23 10.87
N GLY A 28 20.20 7.80 10.08
CA GLY A 28 20.41 7.43 8.69
C GLY A 28 20.87 8.59 7.81
N TYR A 29 20.29 9.79 7.98
CA TYR A 29 20.73 10.99 7.28
C TYR A 29 22.03 11.57 7.84
N ALA A 30 22.31 11.43 9.15
CA ALA A 30 23.59 11.85 9.73
C ALA A 30 24.76 11.03 9.18
N LEU A 31 24.58 9.72 8.97
CA LEU A 31 25.60 8.85 8.37
C LEU A 31 25.90 9.21 6.91
N ASP A 32 24.89 9.67 6.18
CA ASP A 32 25.03 10.19 4.82
C ASP A 32 25.77 11.53 4.82
N PHE A 33 25.39 12.45 5.71
CA PHE A 33 26.00 13.76 5.85
C PHE A 33 27.47 13.69 6.29
N LEU A 34 27.82 12.75 7.18
CA LEU A 34 29.19 12.51 7.62
C LEU A 34 30.05 11.75 6.59
N GLN A 35 29.49 11.43 5.41
CA GLN A 35 30.16 10.68 4.32
C GLN A 35 30.72 9.31 4.72
N ILE A 36 30.27 8.75 5.85
CA ILE A 36 30.73 7.43 6.33
C ILE A 36 30.14 6.33 5.45
N ASN A 37 28.84 6.44 5.14
CA ASN A 37 28.18 5.49 4.27
C ASN A 37 27.05 6.20 3.48
N PRO A 38 27.20 6.43 2.17
CA PRO A 38 26.21 7.13 1.38
C PRO A 38 24.92 6.32 1.24
N ILE A 39 23.78 6.99 1.08
CA ILE A 39 22.48 6.33 0.89
C ILE A 39 22.43 5.71 -0.51
N ILE A 40 22.72 4.41 -0.62
CA ILE A 40 22.65 3.67 -1.88
C ILE A 40 21.64 2.53 -1.77
N LYS A 41 20.50 2.70 -2.45
CA LYS A 41 19.42 1.71 -2.51
C LYS A 41 19.86 0.37 -3.11
N ARG A 42 20.78 0.38 -4.09
CA ARG A 42 21.18 -0.82 -4.85
C ARG A 42 21.88 -1.88 -4.00
N ILE A 43 22.72 -1.45 -3.07
CA ILE A 43 23.49 -2.34 -2.18
C ILE A 43 22.93 -2.38 -0.76
N ALA A 44 21.77 -1.75 -0.52
CA ALA A 44 21.12 -1.65 0.78
C ALA A 44 22.10 -1.25 1.90
N THR A 45 22.86 -0.17 1.69
CA THR A 45 23.79 0.40 2.71
C THR A 45 23.10 0.60 4.05
N SER A 46 23.86 0.55 5.15
CA SER A 46 23.31 0.75 6.50
C SER A 46 22.56 2.08 6.66
N SER A 47 23.03 3.16 6.06
CA SER A 47 22.32 4.45 6.04
C SER A 47 20.96 4.34 5.33
N PHE A 48 20.92 3.68 4.17
CA PHE A 48 19.67 3.44 3.45
C PHE A 48 18.69 2.55 4.24
N THR A 49 19.16 1.49 4.89
CA THR A 49 18.27 0.61 5.67
C THR A 49 17.70 1.33 6.90
N LEU A 50 18.48 2.18 7.57
CA LEU A 50 18.02 3.01 8.67
C LEU A 50 16.96 4.03 8.22
N VAL A 51 17.22 4.75 7.12
CA VAL A 51 16.26 5.71 6.57
C VAL A 51 14.98 5.01 6.11
N SER A 52 15.10 3.90 5.38
CA SER A 52 13.94 3.12 4.91
C SER A 52 13.13 2.58 6.08
N LEU A 53 13.78 2.07 7.13
CA LEU A 53 13.10 1.57 8.32
C LEU A 53 12.39 2.70 9.07
N GLY A 54 13.01 3.88 9.19
CA GLY A 54 12.40 5.06 9.79
C GLY A 54 11.13 5.49 9.07
N TRP A 55 11.16 5.56 7.73
CA TRP A 55 9.96 5.83 6.93
C TRP A 55 8.89 4.75 7.05
N CYS A 56 9.27 3.47 7.07
CA CYS A 56 8.33 2.37 7.31
C CYS A 56 7.63 2.50 8.68
N LEU A 57 8.36 2.89 9.73
CA LEU A 57 7.79 3.07 11.07
C LEU A 57 6.87 4.28 11.15
N LEU A 58 7.18 5.38 10.47
CA LEU A 58 6.27 6.53 10.35
C LEU A 58 4.97 6.14 9.65
N ALA A 59 5.06 5.48 8.50
CA ALA A 59 3.89 5.02 7.75
C ALA A 59 3.06 4.04 8.58
N PHE A 60 3.71 3.10 9.27
CA PHE A 60 3.05 2.15 10.16
C PHE A 60 2.33 2.84 11.32
N SER A 61 2.99 3.81 11.97
CA SER A 61 2.38 4.61 13.05
C SER A 61 1.17 5.40 12.56
N ALA A 62 1.23 5.95 11.35
CA ALA A 62 0.11 6.65 10.73
C ALA A 62 -1.06 5.70 10.47
N CYS A 63 -0.80 4.55 9.83
CA CYS A 63 -1.83 3.52 9.59
C CYS A 63 -2.48 3.06 10.90
N TYR A 64 -1.68 2.77 11.93
CA TYR A 64 -2.19 2.37 13.26
C TYR A 64 -3.12 3.44 13.86
N TYR A 65 -2.74 4.71 13.79
CA TYR A 65 -3.57 5.80 14.27
C TYR A 65 -4.91 5.91 13.50
N PHE A 66 -4.88 5.80 12.16
CA PHE A 66 -6.08 5.91 11.33
C PHE A 66 -7.02 4.71 11.47
N VAL A 67 -6.47 3.50 11.60
CA VAL A 67 -7.23 2.25 11.66
C VAL A 67 -7.75 2.00 13.08
N ASP A 68 -6.86 1.93 14.07
CA ASP A 68 -7.22 1.44 15.41
C ASP A 68 -7.79 2.54 16.33
N ILE A 69 -7.24 3.76 16.25
CA ILE A 69 -7.69 4.86 17.12
C ILE A 69 -8.86 5.61 16.51
N LYS A 70 -8.76 6.00 15.24
CA LYS A 70 -9.79 6.83 14.60
C LYS A 70 -10.98 6.01 14.09
N GLN A 71 -10.85 4.67 14.01
CA GLN A 71 -11.88 3.72 13.56
C GLN A 71 -12.69 4.25 12.37
N HIS A 72 -11.99 4.81 11.39
CA HIS A 72 -12.65 5.52 10.30
C HIS A 72 -13.40 4.52 9.43
N LYS A 73 -14.61 4.84 8.97
CA LYS A 73 -15.38 3.97 8.06
C LYS A 73 -14.63 3.65 6.75
N SER A 74 -13.67 4.49 6.37
CA SER A 74 -12.76 4.30 5.23
C SER A 74 -11.84 3.08 5.38
N VAL A 75 -11.67 2.54 6.59
CA VAL A 75 -10.90 1.31 6.85
C VAL A 75 -11.55 0.13 6.13
N PHE A 76 -12.88 0.12 5.99
CA PHE A 76 -13.61 -0.91 5.27
C PHE A 76 -13.12 -1.10 3.82
N PHE A 77 -12.81 0.00 3.13
CA PHE A 77 -12.29 -0.05 1.77
C PHE A 77 -10.94 -0.79 1.71
N PHE A 78 -10.07 -0.53 2.68
CA PHE A 78 -8.75 -1.16 2.79
C PHE A 78 -8.84 -2.60 3.31
N ASP A 79 -9.77 -2.90 4.21
CA ASP A 79 -9.99 -4.24 4.76
C ASP A 79 -10.41 -5.23 3.66
N VAL A 80 -11.31 -4.80 2.76
CA VAL A 80 -11.80 -5.63 1.65
C VAL A 80 -10.66 -6.15 0.77
N ILE A 81 -9.71 -5.28 0.43
CA ILE A 81 -8.52 -5.65 -0.37
C ILE A 81 -7.49 -6.37 0.52
N GLY A 82 -7.23 -5.85 1.72
CA GLY A 82 -6.17 -6.34 2.60
C GLY A 82 -6.37 -7.78 3.05
N LEU A 83 -7.61 -8.15 3.40
CA LEU A 83 -7.96 -9.51 3.81
C LEU A 83 -7.89 -10.53 2.66
N ASN A 84 -7.95 -10.05 1.41
CA ASN A 84 -7.84 -10.86 0.19
C ASN A 84 -6.57 -10.55 -0.61
N SER A 85 -5.51 -10.09 0.07
CA SER A 85 -4.26 -9.67 -0.56
C SER A 85 -3.58 -10.76 -1.40
N ILE A 86 -3.61 -12.01 -0.95
CA ILE A 86 -3.05 -13.14 -1.73
C ILE A 86 -3.85 -13.39 -3.01
N PHE A 87 -5.18 -13.26 -2.95
CA PHE A 87 -6.05 -13.48 -4.09
C PHE A 87 -5.81 -12.40 -5.15
N ILE A 88 -5.80 -11.13 -4.75
CA ILE A 88 -5.60 -10.05 -5.71
C ILE A 88 -4.20 -10.10 -6.33
N TYR A 89 -3.18 -10.52 -5.59
CA TYR A 89 -1.84 -10.77 -6.14
C TYR A 89 -1.86 -11.85 -7.23
N LEU A 90 -2.45 -13.02 -6.94
CA LEU A 90 -2.55 -14.11 -7.91
C LEU A 90 -3.45 -13.74 -9.10
N PHE A 91 -4.54 -13.02 -8.85
CA PHE A 91 -5.44 -12.53 -9.89
C PHE A 91 -4.72 -11.58 -10.85
N PHE A 92 -3.94 -10.63 -10.31
CA PHE A 92 -3.17 -9.70 -11.12
C PHE A 92 -2.12 -10.42 -11.97
N GLU A 93 -1.40 -11.38 -11.40
CA GLU A 93 -0.38 -12.16 -12.10
C GLU A 93 -0.96 -13.03 -13.22
N LEU A 94 -2.12 -13.66 -12.99
CA LEU A 94 -2.72 -14.60 -13.93
C LEU A 94 -3.66 -13.95 -14.95
N LEU A 95 -4.46 -12.97 -14.52
CA LEU A 95 -5.59 -12.41 -15.27
C LEU A 95 -5.49 -10.90 -15.48
N GLY A 96 -4.57 -10.20 -14.81
CA GLY A 96 -4.44 -8.74 -14.88
C GLY A 96 -4.13 -8.25 -16.29
N GLY A 97 -3.26 -8.93 -17.03
CA GLY A 97 -2.95 -8.59 -18.43
C GLY A 97 -4.16 -8.72 -19.35
N TRP A 98 -4.89 -9.83 -19.23
CA TRP A 98 -6.11 -10.09 -20.02
C TRP A 98 -7.20 -9.07 -19.70
N LEU A 99 -7.43 -8.79 -18.42
CA LEU A 99 -8.46 -7.86 -17.98
C LEU A 99 -8.17 -6.42 -18.43
N ASN A 100 -6.92 -5.96 -18.29
CA ASN A 100 -6.51 -4.66 -18.79
C ASN A 100 -6.71 -4.54 -20.30
N HIS A 101 -6.32 -5.55 -21.08
CA HIS A 101 -6.50 -5.52 -22.53
C HIS A 101 -7.99 -5.47 -22.91
N TYR A 102 -8.80 -6.34 -22.31
CA TYR A 102 -10.23 -6.40 -22.58
C TYR A 102 -10.95 -5.08 -22.22
N ILE A 103 -10.63 -4.49 -21.06
CA ILE A 103 -11.22 -3.22 -20.63
C ILE A 103 -10.77 -2.06 -21.52
N ASN A 104 -9.51 -2.02 -21.94
CA ASN A 104 -9.04 -1.01 -22.90
C ASN A 104 -9.75 -1.12 -24.27
N LEU A 105 -10.05 -2.34 -24.75
CA LEU A 105 -10.83 -2.53 -25.98
C LEU A 105 -12.28 -2.07 -25.84
N LEU A 106 -12.92 -2.43 -24.73
CA LEU A 106 -14.29 -2.00 -24.42
C LEU A 106 -14.39 -0.49 -24.32
N ILE A 107 -13.53 0.13 -23.51
CA ILE A 107 -13.54 1.57 -23.24
C ILE A 107 -13.08 2.33 -24.48
N GLY A 108 -12.03 1.86 -25.17
CA GLY A 108 -11.61 2.42 -26.45
C GLY A 108 -12.71 2.35 -27.51
N GLY A 109 -13.45 1.25 -27.59
CA GLY A 109 -14.60 1.11 -28.50
C GLY A 109 -15.77 2.02 -28.14
N LEU A 110 -16.17 2.06 -26.86
CA LEU A 110 -17.26 2.88 -26.35
C LEU A 110 -16.98 4.39 -26.45
N LEU A 111 -15.75 4.80 -26.14
CA LEU A 111 -15.34 6.20 -26.14
C LEU A 111 -14.74 6.65 -27.47
N SER A 112 -14.62 5.77 -28.47
CA SER A 112 -14.22 6.14 -29.83
C SER A 112 -15.13 7.20 -30.47
N TYR A 113 -16.40 7.24 -30.05
CA TYR A 113 -17.39 8.22 -30.50
C TYR A 113 -17.34 9.55 -29.73
N THR A 114 -16.48 9.66 -28.73
CA THR A 114 -16.32 10.89 -27.92
C THR A 114 -15.05 11.64 -28.32
N THR A 115 -15.09 12.98 -28.28
CA THR A 115 -13.94 13.85 -28.56
C THR A 115 -12.91 13.90 -27.42
N LEU A 116 -12.82 12.84 -26.62
CA LEU A 116 -11.93 12.78 -25.46
C LEU A 116 -10.48 12.55 -25.89
N ILE A 117 -9.58 13.18 -25.15
CA ILE A 117 -8.14 13.13 -25.38
C ILE A 117 -7.63 11.75 -24.93
N LEU A 118 -6.77 11.10 -25.75
CA LEU A 118 -6.22 9.74 -25.51
C LEU A 118 -5.81 9.43 -24.05
N PRO A 119 -5.04 10.28 -23.33
CA PRO A 119 -4.69 10.02 -21.93
C PRO A 119 -5.89 9.98 -20.96
N ALA A 120 -6.98 10.71 -21.24
CA ALA A 120 -8.18 10.65 -20.41
C ALA A 120 -8.84 9.26 -20.51
N ILE A 121 -8.85 8.67 -21.70
CA ILE A 121 -9.40 7.31 -21.95
C ILE A 121 -8.58 6.26 -21.19
N SER A 122 -7.25 6.40 -21.15
CA SER A 122 -6.39 5.50 -20.36
C SER A 122 -6.64 5.60 -18.86
N ILE A 123 -6.81 6.82 -18.33
CA ILE A 123 -7.12 7.03 -16.90
C ILE A 123 -8.48 6.39 -16.55
N ILE A 124 -9.49 6.58 -17.40
CA ILE A 124 -10.80 5.96 -17.22
C ILE A 124 -10.67 4.43 -17.24
N SER A 125 -9.85 3.88 -18.14
CA SER A 125 -9.61 2.45 -18.21
C SER A 125 -8.98 1.89 -16.94
N CYS A 126 -7.95 2.55 -16.40
CA CYS A 126 -7.34 2.17 -15.14
C CYS A 126 -8.35 2.23 -13.98
N LEU A 127 -9.20 3.26 -13.93
CA LEU A 127 -10.22 3.39 -12.87
C LEU A 127 -11.28 2.29 -12.96
N VAL A 128 -11.69 1.90 -14.16
CA VAL A 128 -12.66 0.81 -14.36
C VAL A 128 -12.05 -0.53 -13.98
N VAL A 129 -10.81 -0.81 -14.39
CA VAL A 129 -10.07 -2.02 -13.97
C VAL A 129 -10.00 -2.08 -12.45
N PHE A 130 -9.58 -1.00 -11.81
CA PHE A 130 -9.50 -0.90 -10.36
C PHE A 130 -10.87 -1.13 -9.68
N ALA A 131 -11.94 -0.56 -10.23
CA ALA A 131 -13.29 -0.75 -9.69
C ALA A 131 -13.77 -2.22 -9.81
N ILE A 132 -13.44 -2.90 -10.90
CA ILE A 132 -13.76 -4.32 -11.10
C ILE A 132 -12.99 -5.18 -10.10
N GLU A 133 -11.68 -4.97 -9.99
CA GLU A 133 -10.81 -5.68 -9.04
C GLU A 133 -11.31 -5.50 -7.60
N TRP A 134 -11.62 -4.26 -7.21
CA TRP A 134 -12.20 -3.97 -5.91
C TRP A 134 -13.57 -4.66 -5.72
N GLY A 135 -14.43 -4.66 -6.75
CA GLY A 135 -15.72 -5.34 -6.73
C GLY A 135 -15.62 -6.85 -6.52
N ILE A 136 -14.61 -7.49 -7.11
CA ILE A 136 -14.33 -8.92 -6.90
C ILE A 136 -13.86 -9.16 -5.46
N CYS A 137 -12.94 -8.33 -4.94
CA CYS A 137 -12.52 -8.41 -3.54
C CYS A 137 -13.70 -8.19 -2.58
N TYR A 138 -14.59 -7.26 -2.89
CA TYR A 138 -15.80 -6.99 -2.11
C TYR A 138 -16.76 -8.17 -2.12
N PHE A 139 -16.95 -8.82 -3.27
CA PHE A 139 -17.74 -10.05 -3.37
C PHE A 139 -17.15 -11.18 -2.50
N LEU A 140 -15.84 -11.39 -2.55
CA LEU A 140 -15.15 -12.37 -1.70
C LEU A 140 -15.28 -12.05 -0.22
N TYR A 141 -15.15 -10.77 0.14
CA TYR A 141 -15.33 -10.28 1.51
C TYR A 141 -16.74 -10.55 2.03
N GLN A 142 -17.78 -10.25 1.24
CA GLN A 142 -19.18 -10.56 1.58
C GLN A 142 -19.42 -12.05 1.78
N LYS A 143 -18.76 -12.90 0.98
CA LYS A 143 -18.84 -14.36 1.09
C LYS A 143 -17.93 -14.94 2.19
N LYS A 144 -17.14 -14.11 2.88
CA LYS A 144 -16.16 -14.52 3.90
C LYS A 144 -15.17 -15.59 3.40
N ILE A 145 -14.86 -15.59 2.10
CA ILE A 145 -13.89 -16.50 1.50
C ILE A 145 -12.53 -15.81 1.60
N PHE A 146 -11.66 -16.32 2.45
CA PHE A 146 -10.30 -15.78 2.63
C PHE A 146 -9.29 -16.85 2.24
N PHE A 147 -8.52 -16.57 1.20
CA PHE A 147 -7.40 -17.41 0.81
C PHE A 147 -6.26 -17.20 1.81
N ARG A 148 -5.82 -18.27 2.45
CA ARG A 148 -4.70 -18.28 3.39
C ARG A 148 -3.73 -19.39 2.98
N LEU A 149 -2.44 -19.10 3.10
CA LEU A 149 -1.37 -20.10 2.98
C LEU A 149 -1.11 -20.74 4.34
#